data_AF-A8BI20-F1
#
_entry.id   AF-A8BI20-F1
#
_cell.length_a   1.000
_cell.length_b   1.000
_cell.length_c   1.000
_cell.angle_alpha   90.00
_cell.angle_beta   90.00
_cell.angle_gamma   90.00
#
_symmetry.space_group_name_H-M   'P 1'
#
loop_
_entity.id
_entity.type
_entity.pdbx_description
1 polymer ?
#
loop_
_entity_poly.entity_id
_entity_poly.type
_entity_poly.pdbx_seq_one_letter_code
_entity_poly.pdbx_strand_id
1 'polypeptide(L)'
;MEYDNTDFLIAFMDTHSKDAVRRLPISRVRAICRTVPTITLLSAEAPLLISRLAELFIADVTNQSYQMAIRSNATTVTEDDVAHVFNVTPEYDFLAILRALRKNTNDSASEKEE
;
A
#
# COMPACT_ATOMS: atom_id res chain seq x y z
N MET A 1 1.33 -19.91 8.47
CA MET A 1 2.47 -20.12 7.56
C MET A 1 2.95 -18.72 7.22
N GLU A 2 3.96 -18.23 7.95
CA GLU A 2 4.55 -16.90 7.69
C GLU A 2 5.17 -16.96 6.30
N TYR A 3 4.61 -16.21 5.36
CA TYR A 3 5.24 -15.99 4.07
C TYR A 3 6.30 -14.93 4.29
N ASP A 4 7.56 -15.36 4.37
CA ASP A 4 8.68 -14.45 4.41
C ASP A 4 8.83 -13.78 3.05
N ASN A 5 8.40 -12.53 2.95
CA ASN A 5 8.48 -11.72 1.72
C ASN A 5 9.82 -10.99 1.58
N THR A 6 10.75 -11.18 2.52
CA THR A 6 12.04 -10.46 2.49
C THR A 6 12.85 -10.78 1.24
N ASP A 7 12.91 -12.05 0.83
CA ASP A 7 13.63 -12.47 -0.39
C ASP A 7 13.09 -11.77 -1.64
N PHE A 8 11.76 -11.69 -1.77
CA PHE A 8 11.12 -10.96 -2.86
C PHE A 8 11.47 -9.47 -2.83
N LEU A 9 11.42 -8.84 -1.65
CA LEU A 9 11.71 -7.41 -1.51
C LEU A 9 13.18 -7.08 -1.77
N ILE A 10 14.12 -7.94 -1.35
CA ILE A 10 15.54 -7.80 -1.68
C ILE A 10 15.75 -7.87 -3.19
N ALA A 11 15.19 -8.89 -3.86
CA ALA A 11 15.27 -9.01 -5.30
C ALA A 11 14.59 -7.83 -6.04
N PHE A 12 13.46 -7.37 -5.53
CA PHE A 12 12.77 -6.18 -6.04
C PHE A 12 13.63 -4.92 -5.87
N MET A 13 14.33 -4.77 -4.74
CA MET A 13 15.22 -3.64 -4.51
C MET A 13 16.40 -3.63 -5.48
N ASP A 14 17.06 -4.76 -5.69
CA ASP A 14 18.23 -4.88 -6.57
C ASP A 14 17.90 -4.61 -8.05
N THR A 15 16.75 -5.10 -8.50
CA THR A 15 16.25 -4.85 -9.86
C THR A 15 15.90 -3.39 -10.10
N HIS A 16 15.35 -2.72 -9.09
CA HIS A 16 14.84 -1.35 -9.20
C HIS A 16 15.82 -0.27 -8.73
N SER A 17 17.03 -0.64 -8.29
CA SER A 17 18.06 0.33 -7.89
C SER A 17 18.69 1.06 -9.08
N LYS A 18 18.53 0.55 -10.31
CA LYS A 18 19.15 1.10 -11.54
C LYS A 18 18.21 1.98 -12.36
N ASP A 19 16.91 1.94 -12.11
CA ASP A 19 15.93 2.80 -12.77
C ASP A 19 15.97 4.20 -12.13
N ALA A 20 16.77 5.10 -12.72
CA ALA A 20 16.96 6.47 -12.24
C ALA A 20 15.69 7.36 -12.28
N VAL A 21 14.55 6.83 -12.74
CA VAL A 21 13.26 7.51 -12.76
C VAL A 21 12.47 7.11 -11.50
N ARG A 22 12.40 8.03 -10.53
CA ARG A 22 11.55 7.87 -9.35
C ARG A 22 10.10 7.63 -9.80
N ARG A 23 9.50 6.52 -9.37
CA ARG A 23 8.14 6.13 -9.82
C ARG A 23 7.06 7.02 -9.20
N LEU A 24 7.31 7.52 -7.99
CA LEU A 24 6.41 8.43 -7.30
C LEU A 24 6.90 9.90 -7.35
N PRO A 25 6.00 10.86 -7.63
CA PRO A 25 6.36 12.28 -7.67
C PRO A 25 6.65 12.83 -6.27
N ILE A 26 7.92 13.18 -6.01
CA ILE A 26 8.39 13.69 -4.71
C ILE A 26 7.61 14.92 -4.23
N SER A 27 7.19 15.80 -5.12
CA SER A 27 6.38 16.98 -4.77
C SER A 27 5.03 16.58 -4.15
N ARG A 28 4.40 15.50 -4.64
CA ARG A 28 3.13 14.98 -4.11
C ARG A 28 3.34 14.27 -2.78
N VAL A 29 4.39 13.45 -2.66
CA VAL A 29 4.75 12.81 -1.39
C VAL A 29 4.98 13.86 -0.31
N ARG A 30 5.72 14.94 -0.63
CA ARG A 30 5.93 16.09 0.27
C ARG A 30 4.61 16.75 0.67
N ALA A 31 3.69 16.96 -0.27
CA ALA A 31 2.40 17.57 0.00
C ALA A 31 1.57 16.70 0.97
N ILE A 32 1.54 15.39 0.77
CA ILE A 32 0.88 14.43 1.67
C ILE A 32 1.50 14.47 3.07
N CYS A 33 2.83 14.50 3.18
CA CYS A 33 3.48 14.61 4.49
C CYS A 33 3.04 15.87 5.25
N ARG A 34 2.82 16.99 4.54
CA ARG A 34 2.40 18.26 5.16
C ARG A 34 0.92 18.33 5.52
N THR A 35 0.09 17.34 5.16
CA THR A 35 -1.30 17.31 5.63
C THR A 35 -1.40 16.95 7.10
N VAL A 36 -0.35 16.35 7.68
CA VAL A 36 -0.26 15.99 9.09
C VAL A 36 0.01 17.26 9.91
N PRO A 37 -0.93 17.73 10.77
CA PRO A 37 -0.81 19.02 11.46
C PRO A 37 0.38 19.13 12.41
N THR A 38 0.92 17.99 12.87
CA THR A 38 2.06 17.94 13.79
C THR A 38 3.42 18.14 13.11
N ILE A 39 3.47 18.14 11.78
CA ILE A 39 4.72 18.28 11.01
C ILE A 39 4.95 19.78 10.71
N THR A 40 5.84 20.41 11.48
CA THR A 40 6.24 21.82 11.27
C THR A 40 7.37 21.96 10.26
N LEU A 41 8.35 21.04 10.30
CA LEU A 41 9.50 20.99 9.41
C LEU A 41 9.64 19.58 8.84
N LEU A 42 10.05 19.50 7.58
CA LEU A 42 10.24 18.24 6.88
C LEU A 42 11.60 18.27 6.16
N SER A 43 12.48 17.35 6.54
CA SER A 43 13.78 17.17 5.90
C SER A 43 13.62 16.85 4.40
N ALA A 44 14.59 17.26 3.59
CA ALA A 44 14.61 16.95 2.15
C ALA A 44 14.69 15.42 1.89
N GLU A 45 15.29 14.66 2.80
CA GLU A 45 15.44 13.21 2.70
C GLU A 45 14.18 12.44 3.06
N ALA A 46 13.32 13.00 3.92
CA ALA A 46 12.15 12.29 4.42
C ALA A 46 11.14 11.93 3.28
N PRO A 47 10.73 12.86 2.40
CA PRO A 47 9.89 12.52 1.24
C PRO A 47 10.54 11.51 0.28
N LEU A 48 11.87 11.51 0.18
CA LEU A 48 12.60 10.56 -0.66
C LEU A 48 12.52 9.14 -0.09
N LEU A 49 12.75 8.99 1.21
CA LEU A 49 12.62 7.71 1.90
C LEU A 49 11.17 7.21 1.90
N ILE A 50 10.20 8.08 2.21
CA ILE A 50 8.78 7.73 2.18
C ILE A 50 8.35 7.29 0.77
N SER A 51 8.83 7.97 -0.27
CA SER A 51 8.60 7.54 -1.65
C SER A 51 9.08 6.12 -1.89
N ARG A 52 10.29 5.79 -1.41
CA ARG A 52 10.84 4.44 -1.59
C ARG A 52 10.10 3.40 -0.74
N LEU A 53 9.75 3.72 0.50
CA LEU A 53 8.96 2.85 1.36
C LEU A 53 7.57 2.60 0.79
N ALA A 54 6.94 3.61 0.19
CA ALA A 54 5.65 3.46 -0.48
C ALA A 54 5.76 2.52 -1.70
N GLU A 55 6.84 2.60 -2.48
CA GLU A 55 7.09 1.64 -3.58
C GLU A 55 7.23 0.21 -3.05
N LEU A 56 8.00 0.01 -1.98
CA LEU A 56 8.17 -1.32 -1.36
C LEU A 56 6.87 -1.84 -0.77
N PHE A 57 6.10 -0.98 -0.10
CA PHE A 57 4.78 -1.31 0.44
C PHE A 57 3.81 -1.76 -0.68
N ILE A 58 3.76 -1.03 -1.79
CA ILE A 58 2.93 -1.41 -2.94
C ILE A 58 3.38 -2.76 -3.52
N ALA A 59 4.69 -2.97 -3.67
CA ALA A 59 5.23 -4.22 -4.20
C ALA A 59 4.90 -5.42 -3.30
N ASP A 60 5.08 -5.27 -2.00
CA ASP A 60 4.81 -6.30 -0.99
C ASP A 60 3.33 -6.69 -0.99
N VAL A 61 2.43 -5.71 -0.84
CA VAL A 61 0.98 -5.94 -0.86
C VAL A 61 0.54 -6.59 -2.18
N THR A 62 1.08 -6.13 -3.31
CA THR A 62 0.74 -6.68 -4.63
C THR A 62 1.20 -8.13 -4.74
N ASN A 63 2.41 -8.45 -4.30
CA ASN A 63 2.91 -9.83 -4.31
C ASN A 63 2.06 -10.73 -3.43
N GLN A 64 1.77 -10.33 -2.19
CA GLN A 64 0.93 -11.11 -1.27
C GLN A 64 -0.49 -11.32 -1.83
N SER A 65 -1.09 -10.28 -2.39
CA SER A 65 -2.43 -10.36 -2.99
C SER A 65 -2.44 -11.25 -4.23
N TYR A 66 -1.37 -11.20 -5.03
CA TYR A 66 -1.19 -12.08 -6.18
C TYR A 66 -1.04 -13.54 -5.78
N GLN A 67 -0.29 -13.84 -4.72
CA GLN A 67 -0.19 -15.20 -4.19
C GLN A 67 -1.55 -15.73 -3.71
N MET A 68 -2.42 -14.87 -3.18
CA MET A 68 -3.79 -15.24 -2.83
C MET A 68 -4.62 -15.58 -4.07
N ALA A 69 -4.57 -14.72 -5.09
CA ALA A 69 -5.28 -14.93 -6.36
C ALA A 69 -4.83 -16.23 -7.06
N ILE A 70 -3.54 -16.54 -7.08
CA ILE A 70 -3.03 -17.80 -7.65
C ILE A 70 -3.58 -19.01 -6.88
N ARG A 71 -3.65 -18.95 -5.54
CA ARG A 71 -4.19 -20.05 -4.73
C ARG A 71 -5.66 -20.32 -5.02
N SER A 72 -6.42 -19.31 -5.42
CA SER A 72 -7.81 -19.45 -5.86
C SER A 72 -7.95 -19.78 -7.36
N ASN A 73 -6.85 -20.09 -8.06
CA ASN A 73 -6.80 -20.27 -9.53
C ASN A 73 -7.32 -19.05 -10.31
N ALA A 74 -7.27 -17.86 -9.73
CA ALA A 74 -7.61 -16.62 -10.40
C ALA A 74 -6.38 -16.04 -11.11
N THR A 75 -6.59 -15.46 -12.29
CA THR A 75 -5.55 -14.75 -13.06
C THR A 75 -5.53 -13.26 -12.78
N THR A 76 -6.54 -12.76 -12.06
CA THR A 76 -6.75 -11.34 -11.75
C THR A 76 -6.75 -11.16 -10.24
N VAL A 77 -6.00 -10.18 -9.75
CA VAL A 77 -6.04 -9.77 -8.33
C VAL A 77 -7.32 -8.99 -8.08
N THR A 78 -8.11 -9.47 -7.14
CA THR A 78 -9.38 -8.86 -6.76
C THR A 78 -9.23 -7.99 -5.52
N GLU A 79 -10.26 -7.20 -5.22
CA GLU A 79 -10.30 -6.40 -4.00
C GLU A 79 -10.33 -7.28 -2.74
N ASP A 80 -10.96 -8.46 -2.82
CA ASP A 80 -11.04 -9.41 -1.71
C ASP A 80 -9.68 -10.03 -1.38
N ASP A 81 -8.82 -10.25 -2.37
CA ASP A 81 -7.45 -10.72 -2.15
C ASP A 81 -6.65 -9.71 -1.33
N VAL A 82 -6.74 -8.43 -1.70
CA VAL A 82 -6.11 -7.32 -0.96
C VAL A 82 -6.76 -7.16 0.42
N ALA A 83 -8.07 -7.36 0.51
CA ALA A 83 -8.80 -7.31 1.78
C ALA A 83 -8.28 -8.39 2.75
N HIS A 84 -8.09 -9.60 2.24
CA HIS A 84 -7.55 -10.72 2.99
C HIS A 84 -6.13 -10.43 3.49
N VAL A 85 -5.25 -9.92 2.63
CA VAL A 85 -3.87 -9.60 3.01
C VAL A 85 -3.81 -8.65 4.21
N PHE A 86 -4.53 -7.51 4.20
CA PHE A 86 -4.47 -6.62 5.38
C PHE A 86 -5.22 -7.15 6.61
N ASN A 87 -5.98 -8.24 6.52
CA ASN A 87 -6.60 -8.88 7.69
C ASN A 87 -5.69 -9.92 8.34
N VAL A 88 -4.79 -10.52 7.56
CA VAL A 88 -3.89 -11.58 8.03
C VAL A 88 -2.55 -11.02 8.49
N THR A 89 -2.10 -9.93 7.88
CA THR A 89 -0.79 -9.32 8.14
C THR A 89 -0.93 -8.17 9.15
N PRO A 90 -0.52 -8.35 10.42
CA PRO A 90 -0.73 -7.38 11.51
C PRO A 90 0.00 -6.04 11.26
N GLU A 91 1.08 -6.04 10.49
CA GLU A 91 1.80 -4.84 10.09
C GLU A 91 0.93 -3.86 9.28
N TYR A 92 -0.18 -4.35 8.70
CA TYR A 92 -1.11 -3.57 7.90
C TYR A 92 -2.36 -3.11 8.67
N ASP A 93 -2.43 -3.32 9.99
CA ASP A 93 -3.57 -2.93 10.83
C ASP A 93 -3.89 -1.43 10.75
N PHE A 94 -2.90 -0.59 10.47
CA PHE A 94 -3.09 0.85 10.30
C PHE A 94 -4.04 1.21 9.15
N LEU A 95 -4.28 0.29 8.20
CA LEU A 95 -5.19 0.47 7.06
C LEU A 95 -6.66 0.22 7.41
N ALA A 96 -6.96 -0.36 8.58
CA ALA A 96 -8.33 -0.66 9.00
C ALA A 96 -9.22 0.60 9.01
N ILE A 97 -8.64 1.76 9.37
CA ILE A 97 -9.33 3.05 9.38
C ILE A 97 -9.86 3.40 7.98
N LEU A 98 -9.08 3.18 6.93
CA LEU A 98 -9.47 3.49 5.56
C LEU A 98 -10.64 2.62 5.08
N ARG A 99 -10.69 1.36 5.50
CA ARG A 99 -11.79 0.45 5.17
C ARG A 99 -13.09 0.84 5.86
N ALA A 100 -13.02 1.27 7.13
CA ALA A 100 -14.17 1.77 7.86
C ALA A 100 -14.78 3.00 7.17
N LEU A 101 -13.93 3.93 6.67
CA LEU A 101 -14.38 5.10 5.92
C LEU A 101 -15.05 4.72 4.59
N ARG A 102 -14.51 3.73 3.88
CA ARG A 102 -15.11 3.23 2.63
C ARG A 102 -16.49 2.64 2.87
N LYS A 103 -16.65 1.81 3.91
CA LYS A 103 -17.92 1.17 4.24
C LYS A 103 -19.03 2.20 4.48
N ASN A 104 -18.74 3.25 5.26
CA ASN A 104 -19.69 4.34 5.51
C ASN A 104 -20.13 5.06 4.24
N THR A 105 -19.24 5.20 3.25
CA THR A 105 -19.56 5.83 1.97
C THR A 105 -20.53 4.97 1.16
N ASN A 106 -20.32 3.65 1.13
CA ASN A 106 -21.20 2.73 0.42
C ASN A 106 -22.56 2.60 1.11
N ASP A 107 -22.59 2.52 2.45
CA ASP A 107 -23.83 2.44 3.24
C ASP A 107 -24.69 3.70 3.02
N SER A 108 -24.06 4.89 2.94
CA SER A 108 -24.75 6.15 2.64
C SER A 108 -25.19 6.34 1.17
N ALA A 109 -24.68 5.51 0.25
CA ALA A 109 -25.13 5.48 -1.14
C ALA A 109 -26.37 4.59 -1.30
N SER A 110 -26.43 3.49 -0.55
CA SER A 110 -27.61 2.58 -0.52
C SER A 110 -28.84 3.19 0.15
N GLU A 111 -28.70 4.17 1.06
CA GLU A 111 -29.84 4.87 1.68
C GLU A 111 -30.45 5.99 0.81
N LYS A 112 -29.87 6.29 -0.35
CA LYS A 112 -30.36 7.35 -1.26
C LYS A 112 -31.13 6.82 -2.49
N GLU A 113 -31.28 5.51 -2.61
CA GLU A 113 -32.02 4.85 -3.69
C GLU A 113 -33.38 4.25 -3.23
N GLU A 114 -33.84 4.53 -2.01
CA GLU A 114 -35.15 4.13 -1.49
C GLU A 114 -36.10 5.31 -1.27
#